data_AF-A0A4W3JS01-F1
#
_entry.id   AF-A0A4W3JS01-F1
#
_cell.length_a   1.000
_cell.length_b   1.000
_cell.length_c   1.000
_cell.angle_alpha   90.00
_cell.angle_beta   90.00
_cell.angle_gamma   90.00
#
_symmetry.space_group_name_H-M   'P 1'
#
loop_
_entity.id
_entity.type
_entity.pdbx_description
1 polymer ?
#
loop_
_entity_poly.entity_id
_entity_poly.type
_entity_poly.pdbx_seq_one_letter_code
_entity_poly.pdbx_strand_id
1 'polypeptide(L)'
;MLALNAVYLSSYLLQITSTFYQVIALEGVDLIGDGVEGDLLFLMDSSGSISPYEFMRMKNFVADLVRPLPIGPHDIQIGFVHISDDPVVEFPFDEYTSDSALQWALLNMKQKLGDTNSGKALSHAADTMFTHQAGSRPDLPKVVLWLTDGISTDDISGPIQQLNDLGVTRFIVSIGRGNYLELKNAASQPPDKHLYYVDSDDMFVITEELRYEILNLMRVKKLRALDVTDTSFRLLWPKLLGSSSEYYLIEYNPAPDSQRILRKLVAGDETSAVLTQLSPETTYEVRLTPMNDENNIKPLVTKVTTREGEDSPVSIVISESSSEGFRVSWAPTPESIASYLVVFGVLPSGQPSSLHVDGRQNTVVLNKLEPSTTYLVTVSALYKSGREKALSAKACTRELSDSGSVSQLWPYEITPDSVVATWDPTHGRVLNYQVTCPPQAGRRPPEAAQRPARSVQLTDPVVVNATQNCVEAKSEKGSGHCRKSGNQFGSLPATRSNKSLCTKGRDC
;
A
#
# COMPACT_ATOMS: atom_id res chain seq x y z
N MET A 1 59.25 39.29 -1.41
CA MET A 1 58.09 39.81 -2.18
C MET A 1 57.36 38.69 -2.94
N LEU A 2 58.05 37.71 -3.53
CA LEU A 2 57.42 36.56 -4.22
C LEU A 2 56.71 35.54 -3.29
N ALA A 3 57.23 35.30 -2.07
CA ALA A 3 56.62 34.37 -1.12
C ALA A 3 55.31 34.88 -0.49
N LEU A 4 55.14 36.21 -0.35
CA LEU A 4 53.92 36.82 0.19
C LEU A 4 52.75 36.76 -0.82
N ASN A 5 53.05 36.82 -2.13
CA ASN A 5 52.03 36.69 -3.18
C ASN A 5 51.50 35.25 -3.32
N ALA A 6 52.32 34.23 -3.07
CA ALA A 6 51.89 32.83 -3.12
C ALA A 6 50.92 32.47 -1.98
N VAL A 7 51.15 33.01 -0.78
CA VAL A 7 50.24 32.84 0.37
C VAL A 7 48.92 33.57 0.15
N TYR A 8 48.96 34.78 -0.43
CA TYR A 8 47.75 35.54 -0.78
C TYR A 8 46.93 34.88 -1.90
N LEU A 9 47.56 34.28 -2.91
CA LEU A 9 46.88 33.53 -3.97
C LEU A 9 46.30 32.21 -3.46
N SER A 10 47.00 31.52 -2.56
CA SER A 10 46.52 30.28 -1.93
C SER A 10 45.33 30.55 -1.00
N SER A 11 45.37 31.63 -0.20
CA SER A 11 44.23 32.01 0.63
C SER A 11 43.05 32.47 -0.21
N TYR A 12 43.25 33.22 -1.31
CA TYR A 12 42.18 33.59 -2.24
C TYR A 12 41.57 32.37 -2.96
N LEU A 13 42.38 31.40 -3.38
CA LEU A 13 41.90 30.15 -3.99
C LEU A 13 41.11 29.31 -2.97
N LEU A 14 41.58 29.19 -1.73
CA LEU A 14 40.84 28.53 -0.64
C LEU A 14 39.56 29.27 -0.26
N GLN A 15 39.53 30.60 -0.36
CA GLN A 15 38.33 31.40 -0.10
C GLN A 15 37.34 31.28 -1.24
N ILE A 16 37.81 31.27 -2.50
CA ILE A 16 36.97 31.05 -3.69
C ILE A 16 36.37 29.65 -3.64
N THR A 17 37.16 28.59 -3.39
CA THR A 17 36.64 27.23 -3.25
C THR A 17 35.70 27.12 -2.05
N SER A 18 36.00 27.73 -0.90
CA SER A 18 35.11 27.75 0.26
C SER A 18 33.81 28.50 0.02
N THR A 19 33.81 29.63 -0.71
CA THR A 19 32.58 30.32 -1.11
C THR A 19 31.84 29.57 -2.20
N PHE A 20 32.53 28.84 -3.09
CA PHE A 20 31.91 27.93 -4.05
C PHE A 20 31.23 26.77 -3.31
N TYR A 21 31.89 26.18 -2.30
CA TYR A 21 31.32 25.18 -1.41
C TYR A 21 30.15 25.74 -0.59
N GLN A 22 30.20 26.99 -0.12
CA GLN A 22 29.07 27.61 0.60
C GLN A 22 27.91 27.99 -0.32
N VAL A 23 28.16 28.38 -1.58
CA VAL A 23 27.09 28.66 -2.55
C VAL A 23 26.44 27.34 -3.01
N ILE A 24 27.22 26.29 -3.28
CA ILE A 24 26.69 24.94 -3.56
C ILE A 24 25.95 24.35 -2.35
N ALA A 25 26.44 24.58 -1.12
CA ALA A 25 25.81 24.09 0.10
C ALA A 25 24.63 24.95 0.59
N LEU A 26 24.43 26.16 0.06
CA LEU A 26 23.25 26.99 0.37
C LEU A 26 22.18 26.93 -0.74
N GLU A 27 22.53 26.50 -1.95
CA GLU A 27 21.57 26.23 -3.05
C GLU A 27 21.30 24.73 -3.30
N GLY A 28 21.96 23.80 -2.60
CA GLY A 28 21.98 22.38 -2.97
C GLY A 28 21.91 21.37 -1.83
N VAL A 29 21.18 21.64 -0.74
CA VAL A 29 20.92 20.65 0.33
C VAL A 29 19.60 19.89 0.15
N ASP A 30 18.96 19.99 -1.01
CA ASP A 30 17.95 19.02 -1.46
C ASP A 30 18.24 18.64 -2.92
N LEU A 31 18.07 17.34 -3.26
CA LEU A 31 17.98 16.77 -4.63
C LEU A 31 19.23 16.18 -5.31
N ILE A 32 20.13 15.46 -4.62
CA ILE A 32 21.08 14.55 -5.35
C ILE A 32 20.39 13.21 -5.72
N GLY A 33 19.29 12.84 -5.06
CA GLY A 33 18.65 11.53 -5.26
C GLY A 33 17.17 11.52 -5.66
N ASP A 34 16.46 12.65 -5.56
CA ASP A 34 15.01 12.64 -5.73
C ASP A 34 14.60 12.67 -7.21
N GLY A 35 14.01 11.56 -7.65
CA GLY A 35 13.46 11.41 -9.00
C GLY A 35 14.53 11.31 -10.08
N VAL A 36 15.57 10.49 -9.88
CA VAL A 36 16.56 10.14 -10.91
C VAL A 36 16.48 8.64 -11.19
N GLU A 37 16.24 8.29 -12.45
CA GLU A 37 16.08 6.91 -12.89
C GLU A 37 16.75 6.71 -14.25
N GLY A 38 17.54 5.65 -14.37
CA GLY A 38 18.22 5.36 -15.61
C GLY A 38 19.13 4.15 -15.49
N ASP A 39 19.53 3.63 -16.65
CA ASP A 39 20.47 2.53 -16.74
C ASP A 39 21.82 3.10 -17.17
N LEU A 40 22.83 3.02 -16.28
CA LEU A 40 24.18 3.50 -16.52
C LEU A 40 25.14 2.33 -16.72
N LEU A 41 25.59 2.13 -17.96
CA LEU A 41 26.59 1.13 -18.30
C LEU A 41 27.98 1.74 -18.28
N PHE A 42 28.88 1.19 -17.49
CA PHE A 42 30.30 1.47 -17.63
C PHE A 42 30.90 0.51 -18.64
N LEU A 43 31.52 1.07 -19.68
CA LEU A 43 32.31 0.35 -20.66
C LEU A 43 33.78 0.74 -20.43
N MET A 44 34.50 -0.08 -19.66
CA MET A 44 35.82 0.31 -19.16
C MET A 44 36.94 -0.47 -19.84
N ASP A 45 37.87 0.26 -20.43
CA ASP A 45 39.07 -0.30 -21.01
C ASP A 45 39.91 -1.03 -19.98
N SER A 46 40.15 -2.31 -20.26
CA SER A 46 40.90 -3.23 -19.42
C SER A 46 41.96 -3.98 -20.22
N SER A 47 42.24 -3.49 -21.44
CA SER A 47 43.21 -4.04 -22.37
C SER A 47 44.64 -3.94 -21.83
N GLY A 48 45.60 -4.51 -22.55
CA GLY A 48 47.01 -4.53 -22.19
C GLY A 48 47.74 -3.19 -22.36
N SER A 49 47.14 -2.20 -23.03
CA SER A 49 47.71 -0.83 -23.10
C SER A 49 47.56 -0.08 -21.79
N ILE A 50 46.47 -0.35 -21.05
CA ILE A 50 46.20 0.23 -19.74
C ILE A 50 47.16 -0.36 -18.71
N SER A 51 47.95 0.49 -18.04
CA SER A 51 48.79 0.05 -16.93
C SER A 51 47.95 -0.35 -15.70
N PRO A 52 48.46 -1.22 -14.81
CA PRO A 52 47.77 -1.53 -13.55
C PRO A 52 47.47 -0.29 -12.69
N TYR A 53 48.30 0.75 -12.82
CA TYR A 53 48.09 2.03 -12.14
C TYR A 53 46.89 2.78 -12.73
N GLU A 54 46.84 2.97 -14.04
CA GLU A 54 45.73 3.63 -14.73
C GLU A 54 44.41 2.89 -14.50
N PHE A 55 44.42 1.55 -14.58
CA PHE A 55 43.26 0.72 -14.27
C PHE A 55 42.76 0.98 -12.85
N MET A 56 43.66 1.02 -11.85
CA MET A 56 43.30 1.36 -10.47
C MET A 56 42.68 2.77 -10.38
N ARG A 57 43.24 3.76 -11.10
CA ARG A 57 42.70 5.13 -11.13
C ARG A 57 41.29 5.18 -11.73
N MET A 58 41.06 4.49 -12.85
CA MET A 58 39.75 4.42 -13.50
C MET A 58 38.69 3.77 -12.60
N LYS A 59 39.04 2.66 -11.92
CA LYS A 59 38.13 2.01 -10.98
C LYS A 59 37.75 2.93 -9.82
N ASN A 60 38.73 3.62 -9.23
CA ASN A 60 38.48 4.56 -8.15
C ASN A 60 37.62 5.74 -8.61
N PHE A 61 37.87 6.26 -9.80
CA PHE A 61 37.05 7.29 -10.41
C PHE A 61 35.60 6.84 -10.58
N VAL A 62 35.35 5.64 -11.12
CA VAL A 62 33.99 5.08 -11.24
C VAL A 62 33.33 4.93 -9.88
N ALA A 63 34.05 4.40 -8.88
CA ALA A 63 33.55 4.25 -7.51
C ALA A 63 33.17 5.60 -6.88
N ASP A 64 34.02 6.63 -7.06
CA ASP A 64 33.76 7.99 -6.58
C ASP A 64 32.59 8.65 -7.33
N LEU A 65 32.47 8.43 -8.65
CA LEU A 65 31.39 8.97 -9.47
C LEU A 65 30.03 8.46 -8.99
N VAL A 66 29.92 7.16 -8.69
CA VAL A 66 28.62 6.53 -8.35
C VAL A 66 28.24 6.59 -6.87
N ARG A 67 29.20 6.82 -5.96
CA ARG A 67 28.97 6.78 -4.50
C ARG A 67 27.77 7.61 -4.01
N PRO A 68 27.50 8.83 -4.49
CA PRO A 68 26.34 9.60 -4.02
C PRO A 68 25.07 9.36 -4.82
N LEU A 69 25.07 8.45 -5.81
CA LEU A 69 23.92 8.20 -6.66
C LEU A 69 22.88 7.33 -5.93
N PRO A 70 21.57 7.55 -6.17
CA PRO A 70 20.53 6.65 -5.68
C PRO A 70 20.56 5.35 -6.51
N ILE A 71 21.07 4.27 -5.91
CA ILE A 71 21.14 2.95 -6.57
C ILE A 71 19.99 2.07 -6.10
N GLY A 72 19.21 1.55 -7.04
CA GLY A 72 18.07 0.71 -6.70
C GLY A 72 17.23 0.28 -7.91
N PRO A 73 16.32 -0.71 -7.73
CA PRO A 73 15.47 -1.21 -8.80
C PRO A 73 14.54 -0.12 -9.38
N HIS A 74 14.19 0.86 -8.56
CA HIS A 74 13.38 2.02 -8.91
C HIS A 74 14.20 3.29 -9.10
N ASP A 75 15.52 3.24 -9.04
CA ASP A 75 16.40 4.41 -9.16
C ASP A 75 17.39 4.20 -10.32
N ILE A 76 18.67 4.52 -10.14
CA ILE A 76 19.72 4.21 -11.11
C ILE A 76 20.14 2.74 -10.95
N GLN A 77 20.24 2.02 -12.07
CA GLN A 77 20.81 0.68 -12.12
C GLN A 77 22.14 0.74 -12.89
N ILE A 78 23.15 0.00 -12.41
CA ILE A 78 24.52 0.08 -12.90
C ILE A 78 24.92 -1.26 -13.52
N GLY A 79 25.32 -1.24 -14.79
CA GLY A 79 25.96 -2.36 -15.47
C GLY A 79 27.43 -2.08 -15.70
N PHE A 80 28.24 -3.13 -15.86
CA PHE A 80 29.68 -2.98 -16.07
C PHE A 80 30.22 -4.02 -17.06
N VAL A 81 30.92 -3.54 -18.09
CA VAL A 81 31.59 -4.36 -19.11
C VAL A 81 33.04 -3.91 -19.29
N HIS A 82 33.95 -4.87 -19.33
CA HIS A 82 35.35 -4.67 -19.66
C HIS A 82 35.57 -4.72 -21.17
N ILE A 83 36.39 -3.81 -21.70
CA ILE A 83 36.95 -3.90 -23.05
C ILE A 83 38.25 -4.71 -22.98
N SER A 84 38.33 -5.73 -23.82
CA SER A 84 39.45 -6.67 -23.98
C SER A 84 39.34 -7.36 -25.36
N ASP A 85 40.03 -8.47 -25.59
CA ASP A 85 39.93 -9.27 -26.84
C ASP A 85 38.47 -9.59 -27.21
N ASP A 86 37.73 -10.08 -26.22
CA ASP A 86 36.28 -10.24 -26.22
C ASP A 86 35.73 -9.51 -24.98
N PRO A 87 34.55 -8.87 -25.08
CA PRO A 87 33.98 -8.13 -23.97
C PRO A 87 33.62 -9.05 -22.81
N VAL A 88 33.97 -8.64 -21.59
CA VAL A 88 33.69 -9.40 -20.36
C VAL A 88 32.71 -8.59 -19.50
N VAL A 89 31.51 -9.12 -19.29
CA VAL A 89 30.55 -8.56 -18.34
C VAL A 89 31.09 -8.81 -16.92
N GLU A 90 31.30 -7.74 -16.15
CA GLU A 90 31.60 -7.86 -14.72
C GLU A 90 30.30 -8.06 -13.94
N PHE A 91 29.23 -7.33 -14.30
CA PHE A 91 27.86 -7.52 -13.80
C PHE A 91 26.80 -6.81 -14.66
N PRO A 92 25.56 -7.36 -14.76
CA PRO A 92 24.40 -6.73 -15.39
C PRO A 92 23.76 -5.64 -14.49
N PHE A 93 22.74 -4.94 -15.01
CA PHE A 93 22.12 -3.78 -14.35
C PHE A 93 21.43 -4.10 -13.03
N ASP A 94 20.82 -5.28 -12.92
CA ASP A 94 19.97 -5.69 -11.81
C ASP A 94 20.70 -6.49 -10.71
N GLU A 95 22.02 -6.67 -10.83
CA GLU A 95 22.82 -7.42 -9.86
C GLU A 95 22.95 -6.68 -8.51
N TYR A 96 23.25 -5.38 -8.54
CA TYR A 96 23.48 -4.59 -7.33
C TYR A 96 22.37 -3.56 -7.10
N THR A 97 21.67 -3.72 -5.98
CA THR A 97 20.58 -2.84 -5.54
C THR A 97 20.94 -1.99 -4.31
N SER A 98 22.23 -1.95 -3.93
CA SER A 98 22.74 -1.16 -2.80
C SER A 98 24.15 -0.62 -3.08
N ASP A 99 24.43 0.60 -2.62
CA ASP A 99 25.74 1.23 -2.80
C ASP A 99 26.88 0.38 -2.22
N SER A 100 26.76 -0.13 -0.99
CA SER A 100 27.83 -0.88 -0.34
C SER A 100 28.33 -2.10 -1.14
N ALA A 101 27.41 -2.87 -1.73
CA ALA A 101 27.77 -4.06 -2.52
C ALA A 101 28.38 -3.67 -3.87
N LEU A 102 27.83 -2.65 -4.52
CA LEU A 102 28.36 -2.09 -5.76
C LEU A 102 29.79 -1.54 -5.57
N GLN A 103 30.03 -0.76 -4.51
CA GLN A 103 31.35 -0.23 -4.17
C GLN A 103 32.37 -1.34 -3.98
N TRP A 104 31.99 -2.42 -3.29
CA TRP A 104 32.87 -3.57 -3.12
C TRP A 104 33.22 -4.23 -4.47
N ALA A 105 32.24 -4.45 -5.34
CA ALA A 105 32.46 -5.04 -6.66
C ALA A 105 33.40 -4.16 -7.52
N LEU A 106 33.10 -2.86 -7.59
CA LEU A 106 33.90 -1.87 -8.33
C LEU A 106 35.34 -1.79 -7.83
N LEU A 107 35.59 -1.88 -6.53
CA LEU A 107 36.95 -1.79 -6.00
C LEU A 107 37.72 -3.12 -6.11
N ASN A 108 37.04 -4.27 -6.23
CA ASN A 108 37.67 -5.60 -6.28
C ASN A 108 37.77 -6.24 -7.67
N MET A 109 37.13 -5.67 -8.71
CA MET A 109 37.23 -6.18 -10.08
C MET A 109 38.69 -6.22 -10.60
N LYS A 110 38.98 -7.14 -11.53
CA LYS A 110 40.33 -7.38 -12.05
C LYS A 110 40.44 -7.01 -13.52
N GLN A 111 41.59 -6.43 -13.91
CA GLN A 111 41.92 -6.15 -15.29
C GLN A 111 41.97 -7.45 -16.10
N LYS A 112 41.40 -7.44 -17.30
CA LYS A 112 41.29 -8.64 -18.16
C LYS A 112 42.48 -8.79 -19.11
N LEU A 113 43.15 -7.69 -19.47
CA LEU A 113 44.21 -7.58 -20.48
C LEU A 113 43.69 -7.98 -21.88
N GLY A 114 44.58 -8.04 -22.88
CA GLY A 114 44.24 -8.32 -24.27
C GLY A 114 44.22 -7.07 -25.15
N ASP A 115 43.62 -7.17 -26.33
CA ASP A 115 43.45 -6.08 -27.29
C ASP A 115 42.36 -5.08 -26.90
N THR A 116 42.34 -3.92 -27.54
CA THR A 116 41.40 -2.82 -27.29
C THR A 116 40.22 -2.88 -28.28
N ASN A 117 39.49 -4.00 -28.33
CA ASN A 117 38.36 -4.19 -29.25
C ASN A 117 37.08 -3.48 -28.75
N SER A 118 37.08 -2.14 -28.82
CA SER A 118 35.96 -1.32 -28.34
C SER A 118 34.71 -1.48 -29.20
N GLY A 119 34.85 -1.75 -30.51
CA GLY A 119 33.73 -1.98 -31.42
C GLY A 119 32.90 -3.19 -30.98
N LYS A 120 33.53 -4.34 -30.75
CA LYS A 120 32.91 -5.52 -30.16
C LYS A 120 32.23 -5.22 -28.83
N ALA A 121 32.89 -4.46 -27.96
CA ALA A 121 32.37 -4.14 -26.64
C ALA A 121 31.12 -3.24 -26.72
N LEU A 122 31.11 -2.27 -27.64
CA LEU A 122 29.95 -1.42 -27.93
C LEU A 122 28.79 -2.21 -28.55
N SER A 123 29.05 -3.14 -29.46
CA SER A 123 28.01 -4.05 -29.99
C SER A 123 27.47 -4.95 -28.88
N HIS A 124 28.33 -5.49 -28.03
CA HIS A 124 27.90 -6.30 -26.89
C HIS A 124 27.02 -5.49 -25.93
N ALA A 125 27.39 -4.24 -25.63
CA ALA A 125 26.54 -3.33 -24.86
C ALA A 125 25.12 -3.20 -25.46
N ALA A 126 25.03 -3.02 -26.78
CA ALA A 126 23.75 -2.91 -27.47
C ALA A 126 22.95 -4.22 -27.49
N ASP A 127 23.61 -5.35 -27.76
CA ASP A 127 22.97 -6.65 -28.00
C ASP A 127 22.61 -7.40 -26.71
N THR A 128 23.37 -7.19 -25.63
CA THR A 128 23.23 -8.01 -24.41
C THR A 128 22.90 -7.17 -23.19
N MET A 129 23.54 -6.03 -22.99
CA MET A 129 23.39 -5.24 -21.76
C MET A 129 22.08 -4.44 -21.79
N PHE A 130 21.79 -3.73 -22.88
CA PHE A 130 20.54 -2.96 -23.03
C PHE A 130 19.32 -3.84 -23.40
N THR A 131 19.21 -4.99 -22.73
CA THR A 131 18.11 -5.95 -22.85
C THR A 131 17.40 -6.14 -21.51
N HIS A 132 16.15 -6.58 -21.56
CA HIS A 132 15.40 -6.91 -20.34
C HIS A 132 16.06 -8.06 -19.56
N GLN A 133 16.77 -8.97 -20.23
CA GLN A 133 17.45 -10.09 -19.59
C GLN A 133 18.63 -9.65 -18.71
N ALA A 134 19.28 -8.53 -19.05
CA ALA A 134 20.37 -7.95 -18.28
C ALA A 134 19.91 -6.82 -17.35
N GLY A 135 18.60 -6.71 -17.09
CA GLY A 135 18.01 -5.73 -16.18
C GLY A 135 17.71 -4.35 -16.79
N SER A 136 18.00 -4.11 -18.07
CA SER A 136 17.73 -2.81 -18.68
C SER A 136 16.23 -2.54 -18.84
N ARG A 137 15.84 -1.31 -18.51
CA ARG A 137 14.47 -0.80 -18.49
C ARG A 137 14.22 0.00 -19.76
N PRO A 138 13.31 -0.44 -20.65
CA PRO A 138 13.19 0.11 -22.00
C PRO A 138 12.74 1.58 -22.03
N ASP A 139 11.92 2.01 -21.07
CA ASP A 139 11.29 3.34 -21.00
C ASP A 139 12.09 4.41 -20.27
N LEU A 140 13.30 4.05 -19.81
CA LEU A 140 14.18 4.93 -19.04
C LEU A 140 15.38 5.41 -19.88
N PRO A 141 16.01 6.52 -19.47
CA PRO A 141 17.28 6.97 -20.04
C PRO A 141 18.34 5.87 -19.95
N LYS A 142 18.99 5.59 -21.09
CA LYS A 142 20.10 4.64 -21.21
C LYS A 142 21.38 5.42 -21.45
N VAL A 143 22.39 5.20 -20.62
CA VAL A 143 23.67 5.91 -20.70
C VAL A 143 24.82 4.92 -20.70
N VAL A 144 25.81 5.18 -21.56
CA VAL A 144 27.12 4.52 -21.52
C VAL A 144 28.15 5.56 -21.08
N LEU A 145 28.93 5.23 -20.05
CA LEU A 145 30.20 5.90 -19.77
C LEU A 145 31.33 5.01 -20.25
N TRP A 146 31.97 5.41 -21.35
CA TRP A 146 33.10 4.71 -21.95
C TRP A 146 34.41 5.33 -21.48
N LEU A 147 35.24 4.55 -20.78
CA LEU A 147 36.57 4.96 -20.34
C LEU A 147 37.64 4.22 -21.14
N THR A 148 38.60 4.92 -21.73
CA THR A 148 39.69 4.33 -22.55
C THR A 148 40.93 5.22 -22.59
N ASP A 149 42.11 4.65 -22.82
CA ASP A 149 43.38 5.39 -23.03
C ASP A 149 43.71 5.65 -24.51
N GLY A 150 43.01 4.98 -25.44
CA GLY A 150 43.58 4.69 -26.76
C GLY A 150 42.62 4.65 -27.93
N ILE A 151 43.10 4.00 -29.00
CA ILE A 151 42.43 3.83 -30.30
C ILE A 151 41.90 2.40 -30.35
N SER A 152 40.67 2.21 -30.84
CA SER A 152 40.12 0.86 -31.00
C SER A 152 40.89 0.06 -32.04
N THR A 153 41.07 -1.24 -31.82
CA THR A 153 41.69 -2.16 -32.79
C THR A 153 40.72 -2.68 -33.85
N ASP A 154 39.43 -2.40 -33.68
CA ASP A 154 38.31 -2.78 -34.56
C ASP A 154 37.41 -1.58 -34.92
N ASP A 155 36.52 -1.75 -35.91
CA ASP A 155 35.58 -0.68 -36.31
C ASP A 155 34.52 -0.41 -35.23
N ILE A 156 34.36 0.87 -34.90
CA ILE A 156 33.36 1.34 -33.93
C ILE A 156 32.13 1.96 -34.61
N SER A 157 32.19 2.23 -35.91
CA SER A 157 31.16 3.01 -36.62
C SER A 157 29.79 2.33 -36.61
N GLY A 158 29.74 1.03 -36.94
CA GLY A 158 28.51 0.23 -36.86
C GLY A 158 27.95 0.14 -35.43
N PRO A 159 28.75 -0.27 -34.44
CA PRO A 159 28.34 -0.32 -33.03
C PRO A 159 27.81 1.02 -32.48
N ILE A 160 28.42 2.15 -32.83
CA ILE A 160 27.92 3.49 -32.44
C ILE A 160 26.54 3.74 -33.01
N GLN A 161 26.31 3.41 -34.29
CA GLN A 161 25.00 3.58 -34.91
C GLN A 161 23.94 2.72 -34.22
N GLN A 162 24.28 1.49 -33.84
CA GLN A 162 23.39 0.61 -33.11
C GLN A 162 22.97 1.19 -31.75
N LEU A 163 23.91 1.77 -31.01
CA LEU A 163 23.60 2.47 -29.74
C LEU A 163 22.78 3.74 -29.96
N ASN A 164 22.99 4.47 -31.06
CA ASN A 164 22.14 5.62 -31.44
C ASN A 164 20.69 5.18 -31.67
N ASP A 165 20.49 4.07 -32.39
CA ASP A 165 19.15 3.54 -32.69
C ASP A 165 18.40 3.10 -31.42
N LEU A 166 19.14 2.69 -30.37
CA LEU A 166 18.60 2.38 -29.03
C LEU A 166 18.36 3.63 -28.15
N GLY A 167 18.71 4.83 -28.63
CA GLY A 167 18.59 6.07 -27.88
C GLY A 167 19.58 6.19 -26.72
N VAL A 168 20.71 5.47 -26.78
CA VAL A 168 21.71 5.47 -25.72
C VAL A 168 22.57 6.73 -25.80
N THR A 169 22.62 7.49 -24.71
CA THR A 169 23.55 8.63 -24.58
C THR A 169 24.92 8.14 -24.17
N ARG A 170 25.98 8.60 -24.83
CA ARG A 170 27.35 8.11 -24.63
C ARG A 170 28.24 9.24 -24.16
N PHE A 171 28.78 9.10 -22.97
CA PHE A 171 29.88 9.88 -22.43
C PHE A 171 31.19 9.12 -22.63
N ILE A 172 32.24 9.82 -22.99
CA ILE A 172 33.57 9.25 -23.19
C ILE A 172 34.57 10.00 -22.32
N VAL A 173 35.34 9.25 -21.53
CA VAL A 173 36.46 9.76 -20.75
C VAL A 173 37.73 9.12 -21.30
N SER A 174 38.54 9.92 -21.99
CA SER A 174 39.81 9.47 -22.54
C SER A 174 40.96 9.84 -21.59
N ILE A 175 41.68 8.82 -21.10
CA ILE A 175 42.89 8.96 -20.29
C ILE A 175 44.15 8.86 -21.16
N GLY A 176 44.36 9.83 -22.06
CA GLY A 176 45.61 9.92 -22.81
C GLY A 176 45.46 10.20 -24.30
N ARG A 177 45.97 9.27 -25.14
CA ARG A 177 46.24 9.48 -26.58
C ARG A 177 45.06 9.10 -27.48
N GLY A 178 43.85 9.06 -26.96
CA GLY A 178 42.65 8.73 -27.75
C GLY A 178 42.52 9.62 -28.99
N ASN A 179 42.18 9.02 -30.14
CA ASN A 179 42.01 9.76 -31.38
C ASN A 179 40.80 10.71 -31.27
N TYR A 180 41.07 12.00 -31.19
CA TYR A 180 40.03 13.03 -31.04
C TYR A 180 38.93 12.95 -32.08
N LEU A 181 39.26 12.68 -33.34
CA LEU A 181 38.23 12.64 -34.38
C LEU A 181 37.33 11.41 -34.23
N GLU A 182 37.91 10.27 -33.88
CA GLU A 182 37.19 9.03 -33.62
C GLU A 182 36.27 9.16 -32.40
N LEU A 183 36.82 9.59 -31.26
CA LEU A 183 36.05 9.73 -30.01
C LEU A 183 35.02 10.86 -30.08
N LYS A 184 35.29 11.96 -30.79
CA LYS A 184 34.30 13.01 -31.04
C LYS A 184 33.10 12.52 -31.82
N ASN A 185 33.31 11.63 -32.79
CA ASN A 185 32.23 11.04 -33.57
C ASN A 185 31.48 9.94 -32.79
N ALA A 186 32.16 9.30 -31.84
CA ALA A 186 31.56 8.30 -30.97
C ALA A 186 30.70 8.91 -29.84
N ALA A 187 31.14 10.02 -29.25
CA ALA A 187 30.42 10.72 -28.19
C ALA A 187 29.06 11.25 -28.68
N SER A 188 28.10 11.36 -27.76
CA SER A 188 26.81 11.99 -28.08
C SER A 188 26.95 13.50 -28.28
N GLN A 189 26.02 14.09 -29.03
CA GLN A 189 26.00 15.54 -29.25
C GLN A 189 25.39 16.27 -28.03
N PRO A 190 25.91 17.43 -27.64
CA PRO A 190 27.11 18.08 -28.20
C PRO A 190 28.40 17.51 -27.57
N PRO A 191 29.52 17.37 -28.31
CA PRO A 191 30.70 16.63 -27.83
C PRO A 191 31.42 17.29 -26.65
N ASP A 192 31.36 18.62 -26.53
CA ASP A 192 31.91 19.40 -25.41
C ASP A 192 31.26 19.04 -24.06
N LYS A 193 30.09 18.39 -24.06
CA LYS A 193 29.43 17.87 -22.85
C LYS A 193 29.59 16.36 -22.65
N HIS A 194 30.13 15.65 -23.64
CA HIS A 194 30.12 14.18 -23.66
C HIS A 194 31.50 13.57 -23.93
N LEU A 195 32.53 14.38 -24.17
CA LEU A 195 33.89 13.94 -24.43
C LEU A 195 34.85 14.68 -23.53
N TYR A 196 35.49 13.93 -22.64
CA TYR A 196 36.45 14.44 -21.65
C TYR A 196 37.82 13.86 -21.93
N TYR A 197 38.82 14.74 -21.97
CA TYR A 197 40.24 14.35 -21.99
C TYR A 197 40.85 14.75 -20.65
N VAL A 198 41.36 13.76 -19.93
CA VAL A 198 41.88 13.98 -18.58
C VAL A 198 43.06 13.04 -18.34
N ASP A 199 44.07 13.47 -17.59
CA ASP A 199 45.09 12.54 -17.13
C ASP A 199 44.48 11.56 -16.11
N SER A 200 45.00 10.34 -16.05
CA SER A 200 44.62 9.37 -15.00
C SER A 200 44.76 9.94 -13.59
N ASP A 201 45.73 10.84 -13.37
CA ASP A 201 45.97 11.52 -12.12
C ASP A 201 44.93 12.60 -11.79
N ASP A 202 44.31 13.17 -12.81
CA ASP A 202 43.40 14.32 -12.72
C ASP A 202 41.92 13.96 -12.94
N MET A 203 41.58 12.68 -13.06
CA MET A 203 40.18 12.25 -13.27
C MET A 203 39.20 12.80 -12.21
N PHE A 204 39.69 13.06 -11.00
CA PHE A 204 38.88 13.65 -9.92
C PHE A 204 38.34 15.06 -10.26
N VAL A 205 39.01 15.77 -11.17
CA VAL A 205 38.63 17.13 -11.60
C VAL A 205 37.29 17.14 -12.32
N ILE A 206 37.00 16.09 -13.12
CA ILE A 206 35.78 16.00 -13.92
C ILE A 206 34.63 15.28 -13.22
N THR A 207 34.87 14.66 -12.05
CA THR A 207 33.89 13.80 -11.37
C THR A 207 32.57 14.50 -11.12
N GLU A 208 32.59 15.71 -10.53
CA GLU A 208 31.36 16.42 -10.17
C GLU A 208 30.59 16.94 -11.39
N GLU A 209 31.30 17.48 -12.38
CA GLU A 209 30.71 17.97 -13.62
C GLU A 209 30.05 16.82 -14.41
N LEU A 210 30.78 15.72 -14.61
CA LEU A 210 30.28 14.55 -15.31
C LEU A 210 29.08 13.94 -14.56
N ARG A 211 29.16 13.85 -13.23
CA ARG A 211 28.04 13.36 -12.41
C ARG A 211 26.81 14.22 -12.61
N TYR A 212 26.96 15.55 -12.58
CA TYR A 212 25.86 16.49 -12.79
C TYR A 212 25.20 16.28 -14.15
N GLU A 213 25.97 16.16 -15.23
CA GLU A 213 25.43 15.95 -16.58
C GLU A 213 24.73 14.58 -16.71
N ILE A 214 25.30 13.51 -16.15
CA ILE A 214 24.65 12.18 -16.11
C ILE A 214 23.32 12.24 -15.34
N LEU A 215 23.32 12.84 -14.15
CA LEU A 215 22.13 12.97 -13.31
C LEU A 215 21.05 13.81 -14.00
N ASN A 216 21.42 14.88 -14.70
CA ASN A 216 20.49 15.74 -15.42
C ASN A 216 19.80 15.01 -16.59
N LEU A 217 20.48 14.05 -17.22
CA LEU A 217 19.89 13.17 -18.23
C LEU A 217 18.95 12.12 -17.63
N MET A 218 19.33 11.54 -16.48
CA MET A 218 18.56 10.50 -15.80
C MET A 218 17.45 11.06 -14.91
N ARG A 219 17.39 12.38 -14.70
CA ARG A 219 16.32 13.00 -13.94
C ARG A 219 14.98 12.68 -14.59
N VAL A 220 14.05 12.13 -13.82
CA VAL A 220 12.73 11.73 -14.26
C VAL A 220 12.02 12.96 -14.81
N LYS A 221 11.93 13.09 -16.13
CA LYS A 221 11.19 14.17 -16.80
C LYS A 221 9.69 13.88 -16.92
N LYS A 222 9.20 12.87 -16.20
CA LYS A 222 7.83 12.37 -16.32
C LYS A 222 7.06 12.63 -15.02
N LEU A 223 5.80 13.00 -15.14
CA LEU A 223 4.87 13.05 -14.03
C LEU A 223 4.45 11.62 -13.67
N ARG A 224 4.56 11.24 -12.40
CA ARG A 224 4.27 9.86 -11.96
C ARG A 224 3.28 9.85 -10.83
N ALA A 225 2.55 8.74 -10.73
CA ALA A 225 1.68 8.47 -9.61
C ALA A 225 2.17 7.25 -8.83
N LEU A 226 2.31 7.42 -7.52
CA LEU A 226 2.70 6.44 -6.54
C LEU A 226 1.58 6.33 -5.49
N ASP A 227 1.70 5.35 -4.59
CA ASP A 227 0.75 5.14 -3.47
C ASP A 227 -0.72 5.11 -3.91
N VAL A 228 -1.01 4.54 -5.09
CA VAL A 228 -2.35 4.57 -5.67
C VAL A 228 -3.31 3.74 -4.82
N THR A 229 -4.35 4.37 -4.28
CA THR A 229 -5.47 3.74 -3.60
C THR A 229 -6.72 3.76 -4.47
N ASP A 230 -7.85 3.33 -3.92
CA ASP A 230 -9.18 3.45 -4.52
C ASP A 230 -9.67 4.90 -4.64
N THR A 231 -9.20 5.79 -3.76
CA THR A 231 -9.71 7.16 -3.62
C THR A 231 -8.62 8.24 -3.64
N SER A 232 -7.36 7.85 -3.83
CA SER A 232 -6.24 8.79 -3.84
C SER A 232 -5.02 8.25 -4.59
N PHE A 233 -4.10 9.14 -4.95
CA PHE A 233 -2.74 8.79 -5.33
C PHE A 233 -1.79 9.96 -5.06
N ARG A 234 -0.51 9.67 -4.88
CA ARG A 234 0.56 10.67 -4.74
C ARG A 234 1.19 10.93 -6.10
N LEU A 235 1.19 12.18 -6.54
CA LEU A 235 1.97 12.62 -7.70
C LEU A 235 3.39 12.98 -7.29
N LEU A 236 4.34 12.65 -8.16
CA LEU A 236 5.76 12.99 -8.06
C LEU A 236 6.24 13.54 -9.40
N TRP A 237 7.01 14.63 -9.38
CA TRP A 237 7.58 15.27 -10.57
C TRP A 237 8.96 15.87 -10.26
N PRO A 238 9.81 16.10 -11.29
CA PRO A 238 11.11 16.73 -11.10
C PRO A 238 10.93 18.20 -10.70
N LYS A 239 11.91 18.78 -9.98
CA LYS A 239 11.92 20.23 -9.76
C LYS A 239 12.13 20.95 -11.10
N LEU A 240 11.07 21.58 -11.60
CA LEU A 240 11.05 22.35 -12.85
C LEU A 240 11.19 23.85 -12.61
N LEU A 241 10.74 24.32 -11.44
CA LEU A 241 10.70 25.72 -11.03
C LEU A 241 11.80 26.01 -10.01
N GLY A 242 12.35 27.22 -10.07
CA GLY A 242 13.52 27.64 -9.30
C GLY A 242 13.21 28.66 -8.20
N SER A 243 12.07 29.33 -8.28
CA SER A 243 11.68 30.43 -7.40
C SER A 243 10.40 30.13 -6.62
N SER A 244 10.31 30.65 -5.39
CA SER A 244 9.12 30.56 -4.54
C SER A 244 7.94 31.43 -5.02
N SER A 245 8.16 32.31 -6.00
CA SER A 245 7.09 33.09 -6.67
C SER A 245 6.38 32.32 -7.79
N GLU A 246 6.91 31.16 -8.18
CA GLU A 246 6.37 30.29 -9.21
C GLU A 246 5.49 29.20 -8.56
N TYR A 247 4.58 28.61 -9.32
CA TYR A 247 3.70 27.54 -8.82
C TYR A 247 3.37 26.52 -9.90
N TYR A 248 2.96 25.32 -9.48
CA TYR A 248 2.41 24.31 -10.38
C TYR A 248 0.88 24.31 -10.32
N LEU A 249 0.26 24.24 -11.50
CA LEU A 249 -1.15 23.93 -11.65
C LEU A 249 -1.30 22.45 -12.06
N ILE A 250 -1.87 21.65 -11.17
CA ILE A 250 -2.26 20.27 -11.44
C ILE A 250 -3.73 20.27 -11.88
N GLU A 251 -3.99 19.89 -13.13
CA GLU A 251 -5.32 19.63 -13.66
C GLU A 251 -5.51 18.12 -13.79
N TYR A 252 -6.64 17.59 -13.33
CA TYR A 252 -6.92 16.17 -13.44
C TYR A 252 -8.41 15.92 -13.69
N ASN A 253 -8.70 15.01 -14.62
CA ASN A 253 -10.06 14.67 -15.01
C ASN A 253 -10.20 13.15 -15.15
N PRO A 254 -11.35 12.57 -14.78
CA PRO A 254 -11.64 11.19 -15.13
C PRO A 254 -11.69 11.06 -16.66
N ALA A 255 -10.98 10.09 -17.24
CA ALA A 255 -10.94 9.85 -18.68
C ALA A 255 -12.34 9.67 -19.31
N PRO A 256 -13.32 9.00 -18.64
CA PRO A 256 -14.69 8.92 -19.15
C PRO A 256 -15.42 10.28 -19.22
N ASP A 257 -15.03 11.26 -18.39
CA ASP A 257 -15.65 12.57 -18.30
C ASP A 257 -14.58 13.66 -18.33
N SER A 258 -14.08 13.94 -19.53
CA SER A 258 -13.07 14.97 -19.78
C SER A 258 -13.55 16.40 -19.50
N GLN A 259 -14.84 16.61 -19.23
CA GLN A 259 -15.40 17.94 -18.91
C GLN A 259 -15.24 18.26 -17.41
N ARG A 260 -15.16 17.25 -16.55
CA ARG A 260 -14.96 17.43 -15.11
C ARG A 260 -13.48 17.59 -14.76
N ILE A 261 -12.94 18.78 -15.03
CA ILE A 261 -11.56 19.13 -14.69
C ILE A 261 -11.48 19.61 -13.24
N LEU A 262 -10.77 18.86 -12.41
CA LEU A 262 -10.39 19.23 -11.05
C LEU A 262 -9.01 19.90 -11.08
N ARG A 263 -8.77 20.83 -10.15
CA ARG A 263 -7.56 21.66 -10.12
C ARG A 263 -6.96 21.69 -8.74
N LYS A 264 -5.63 21.63 -8.65
CA LYS A 264 -4.86 21.83 -7.42
C LYS A 264 -3.65 22.71 -7.71
N LEU A 265 -3.44 23.72 -6.87
CA LEU A 265 -2.27 24.59 -6.91
C LEU A 265 -1.24 24.11 -5.88
N VAL A 266 0.03 24.14 -6.26
CA VAL A 266 1.16 23.71 -5.43
C VAL A 266 2.30 24.70 -5.62
N ALA A 267 3.06 25.01 -4.56
CA ALA A 267 4.20 25.92 -4.64
C ALA A 267 5.30 25.38 -5.60
N GLY A 268 6.08 26.27 -6.19
CA GLY A 268 7.08 25.91 -7.22
C GLY A 268 8.27 25.10 -6.71
N ASP A 269 8.55 25.18 -5.40
CA ASP A 269 9.59 24.40 -4.72
C ASP A 269 9.17 22.96 -4.40
N GLU A 270 7.86 22.66 -4.46
CA GLU A 270 7.33 21.32 -4.21
C GLU A 270 7.53 20.39 -5.42
N THR A 271 7.85 19.13 -5.14
CA THR A 271 8.03 18.06 -6.14
C THR A 271 7.01 16.93 -5.98
N SER A 272 6.05 17.08 -5.07
CA SER A 272 5.02 16.08 -4.82
C SER A 272 3.66 16.68 -4.42
N ALA A 273 2.58 15.96 -4.73
CA ALA A 273 1.25 16.30 -4.21
C ALA A 273 0.33 15.08 -4.15
N VAL A 274 -0.43 14.95 -3.06
CA VAL A 274 -1.47 13.93 -2.96
C VAL A 274 -2.80 14.47 -3.51
N LEU A 275 -3.41 13.71 -4.41
CA LEU A 275 -4.78 13.91 -4.88
C LEU A 275 -5.70 12.93 -4.14
N THR A 276 -6.81 13.41 -3.60
CA THR A 276 -7.75 12.62 -2.78
C THR A 276 -9.19 12.81 -3.29
N GLN A 277 -10.14 12.07 -2.69
CA GLN A 277 -11.56 12.11 -3.06
C GLN A 277 -11.81 11.72 -4.52
N LEU A 278 -11.00 10.78 -5.01
CA LEU A 278 -11.12 10.22 -6.35
C LEU A 278 -12.14 9.06 -6.34
N SER A 279 -12.67 8.76 -7.51
CA SER A 279 -13.54 7.62 -7.73
C SER A 279 -12.70 6.33 -7.89
N PRO A 280 -13.10 5.21 -7.30
CA PRO A 280 -12.47 3.91 -7.52
C PRO A 280 -12.57 3.45 -8.98
N GLU A 281 -11.65 2.56 -9.39
CA GLU A 281 -11.56 1.97 -10.75
C GLU A 281 -11.63 3.00 -11.89
N THR A 282 -11.21 4.22 -11.62
CA THR A 282 -11.36 5.33 -12.56
C THR A 282 -9.98 5.75 -13.05
N THR A 283 -9.78 5.72 -14.36
CA THR A 283 -8.59 6.30 -14.98
C THR A 283 -8.71 7.81 -14.99
N TYR A 284 -7.74 8.50 -14.40
CA TYR A 284 -7.57 9.94 -14.43
C TYR A 284 -6.46 10.32 -15.40
N GLU A 285 -6.73 11.31 -16.25
CA GLU A 285 -5.70 12.03 -16.98
C GLU A 285 -5.26 13.21 -16.12
N VAL A 286 -3.95 13.34 -15.90
CA VAL A 286 -3.36 14.35 -15.03
C VAL A 286 -2.36 15.18 -15.84
N ARG A 287 -2.45 16.49 -15.72
CA ARG A 287 -1.55 17.48 -16.33
C ARG A 287 -0.96 18.37 -15.24
N LEU A 288 0.35 18.44 -15.17
CA LEU A 288 1.11 19.38 -14.34
C LEU A 288 1.65 20.48 -15.24
N THR A 289 1.20 21.72 -15.02
CA THR A 289 1.62 22.90 -15.79
C THR A 289 2.41 23.83 -14.86
N PRO A 290 3.70 24.09 -15.14
CA PRO A 290 4.45 25.17 -14.51
C PRO A 290 3.78 26.52 -14.85
N MET A 291 3.70 27.42 -13.88
CA MET A 291 3.05 28.72 -14.03
C MET A 291 4.00 29.82 -13.54
N ASN A 292 3.93 30.97 -14.22
CA ASN A 292 4.83 32.11 -14.04
C ASN A 292 6.31 31.76 -14.30
N ASP A 293 6.55 30.76 -15.14
CA ASP A 293 7.89 30.32 -15.52
C ASP A 293 8.39 31.11 -16.73
N GLU A 294 9.55 31.75 -16.58
CA GLU A 294 10.15 32.52 -17.68
C GLU A 294 10.66 31.61 -18.82
N ASN A 295 10.89 30.33 -18.52
CA ASN A 295 11.48 29.35 -19.43
C ASN A 295 10.46 28.60 -20.30
N ASN A 296 9.15 28.85 -20.14
CA ASN A 296 8.07 28.22 -20.91
C ASN A 296 8.20 26.68 -21.00
N ILE A 297 8.40 26.06 -19.84
CA ILE A 297 8.58 24.64 -19.62
C ILE A 297 7.31 23.91 -20.04
N LYS A 298 7.48 22.85 -20.85
CA LYS A 298 6.34 22.07 -21.35
C LYS A 298 5.61 21.36 -20.19
N PRO A 299 4.26 21.32 -20.19
CA PRO A 299 3.50 20.59 -19.20
C PRO A 299 3.79 19.10 -19.20
N LEU A 300 3.85 18.50 -18.02
CA LEU A 300 3.96 17.05 -17.87
C LEU A 300 2.58 16.43 -17.79
N VAL A 301 2.40 15.28 -18.44
CA VAL A 301 1.12 14.55 -18.45
C VAL A 301 1.31 13.10 -18.05
N THR A 302 0.31 12.53 -17.38
CA THR A 302 0.29 11.11 -17.03
C THR A 302 -1.14 10.59 -16.94
N LYS A 303 -1.30 9.26 -16.96
CA LYS A 303 -2.59 8.59 -16.73
C LYS A 303 -2.47 7.66 -15.54
N VAL A 304 -3.46 7.69 -14.66
CA VAL A 304 -3.44 6.93 -13.41
C VAL A 304 -4.79 6.28 -13.20
N THR A 305 -4.84 4.97 -12.99
CA THR A 305 -6.09 4.27 -12.66
C THR A 305 -6.13 3.98 -11.18
N THR A 306 -7.13 4.51 -10.47
CA THR A 306 -7.37 4.19 -9.06
C THR A 306 -7.74 2.71 -8.89
N ARG A 307 -7.49 2.16 -7.69
CA ARG A 307 -7.77 0.75 -7.39
C ARG A 307 -9.27 0.48 -7.25
N GLU A 308 -9.63 -0.80 -7.20
CA GLU A 308 -10.96 -1.27 -6.84
C GLU A 308 -11.36 -0.75 -5.46
N GLY A 309 -12.59 -0.21 -5.36
CA GLY A 309 -13.14 0.30 -4.12
C GLY A 309 -13.51 -0.85 -3.19
N GLU A 310 -12.78 -0.99 -2.09
CA GLU A 310 -12.97 -2.04 -1.11
C GLU A 310 -13.73 -1.49 0.10
N ASP A 311 -15.00 -1.11 -0.04
CA ASP A 311 -15.80 -0.57 1.08
C ASP A 311 -16.38 -1.66 2.00
N SER A 312 -16.10 -1.61 3.30
CA SER A 312 -16.83 -2.47 4.26
C SER A 312 -18.34 -2.19 4.18
N PRO A 313 -19.22 -3.19 4.38
CA PRO A 313 -20.65 -2.95 4.54
C PRO A 313 -20.87 -1.87 5.61
N VAL A 314 -21.48 -0.75 5.23
CA VAL A 314 -21.48 0.50 6.03
C VAL A 314 -22.31 0.37 7.31
N SER A 315 -23.30 -0.52 7.32
CA SER A 315 -24.10 -0.82 8.51
C SER A 315 -24.73 -2.21 8.40
N ILE A 316 -24.87 -2.89 9.54
CA ILE A 316 -25.69 -4.10 9.67
C ILE A 316 -26.94 -3.72 10.48
N VAL A 317 -28.10 -3.96 9.90
CA VAL A 317 -29.41 -3.74 10.52
C VAL A 317 -30.05 -5.10 10.79
N ILE A 318 -30.38 -5.33 12.06
CA ILE A 318 -31.12 -6.51 12.52
C ILE A 318 -32.61 -6.16 12.63
N SER A 319 -33.45 -6.93 11.96
CA SER A 319 -34.91 -6.72 11.93
C SER A 319 -35.66 -8.05 12.03
N GLU A 320 -36.99 -7.99 12.15
CA GLU A 320 -37.88 -9.17 12.14
C GLU A 320 -37.48 -10.28 13.15
N SER A 321 -36.98 -9.91 14.33
CA SER A 321 -36.59 -10.89 15.35
C SER A 321 -37.78 -11.74 15.83
N SER A 322 -37.62 -13.05 15.79
CA SER A 322 -38.56 -14.07 16.30
C SER A 322 -37.85 -14.94 17.36
N SER A 323 -38.54 -15.92 17.93
CA SER A 323 -37.91 -16.89 18.83
C SER A 323 -36.91 -17.79 18.12
N GLU A 324 -37.04 -18.00 16.81
CA GLU A 324 -36.21 -18.97 16.07
C GLU A 324 -35.29 -18.33 15.01
N GLY A 325 -35.24 -17.00 14.93
CA GLY A 325 -34.54 -16.33 13.84
C GLY A 325 -34.68 -14.83 13.81
N PHE A 326 -33.92 -14.18 12.94
CA PHE A 326 -34.00 -12.74 12.65
C PHE A 326 -33.48 -12.45 11.24
N ARG A 327 -33.86 -11.29 10.68
CA ARG A 327 -33.35 -10.81 9.40
C ARG A 327 -32.11 -9.96 9.62
N VAL A 328 -31.09 -10.19 8.79
CA VAL A 328 -29.87 -9.40 8.69
C VAL A 328 -29.94 -8.65 7.37
N SER A 329 -29.67 -7.35 7.40
CA SER A 329 -29.61 -6.50 6.21
C SER A 329 -28.42 -5.56 6.31
N TRP A 330 -27.83 -5.20 5.18
CA TRP A 330 -26.70 -4.26 5.12
C TRP A 330 -26.86 -3.26 3.97
N ALA A 331 -26.11 -2.17 4.05
CA ALA A 331 -26.07 -1.19 2.97
C ALA A 331 -25.60 -1.87 1.67
N PRO A 332 -26.27 -1.63 0.52
CA PRO A 332 -25.77 -2.10 -0.77
C PRO A 332 -24.35 -1.60 -0.98
N THR A 333 -23.48 -2.49 -1.46
CA THR A 333 -22.08 -2.21 -1.76
C THR A 333 -21.80 -2.41 -3.26
N PRO A 334 -20.65 -1.93 -3.78
CA PRO A 334 -20.44 -1.76 -5.23
C PRO A 334 -20.48 -3.06 -6.05
N GLU A 335 -20.53 -2.94 -7.38
CA GLU A 335 -20.54 -4.08 -8.33
C GLU A 335 -19.28 -4.97 -8.28
N SER A 336 -18.25 -4.55 -7.54
CA SER A 336 -16.98 -5.25 -7.30
C SER A 336 -17.10 -6.49 -6.41
N ILE A 337 -18.21 -6.64 -5.68
CA ILE A 337 -18.40 -7.75 -4.74
C ILE A 337 -18.86 -9.01 -5.47
N ALA A 338 -18.14 -10.11 -5.24
CA ALA A 338 -18.50 -11.42 -5.77
C ALA A 338 -19.56 -12.09 -4.91
N SER A 339 -19.41 -12.05 -3.58
CA SER A 339 -20.36 -12.62 -2.63
C SER A 339 -20.18 -12.02 -1.23
N TYR A 340 -21.13 -12.29 -0.33
CA TYR A 340 -20.96 -12.05 1.10
C TYR A 340 -20.89 -13.38 1.85
N LEU A 341 -20.14 -13.38 2.95
CA LEU A 341 -20.12 -14.46 3.93
C LEU A 341 -20.71 -13.94 5.25
N VAL A 342 -21.84 -14.51 5.66
CA VAL A 342 -22.52 -14.16 6.91
C VAL A 342 -22.18 -15.23 7.95
N VAL A 343 -21.40 -14.86 8.95
CA VAL A 343 -21.00 -15.73 10.06
C VAL A 343 -21.76 -15.33 11.31
N PHE A 344 -22.37 -16.28 12.01
CA PHE A 344 -23.11 -16.01 13.23
C PHE A 344 -22.86 -17.08 14.29
N GLY A 345 -22.75 -16.66 15.56
CA GLY A 345 -22.49 -17.55 16.69
C GLY A 345 -23.03 -17.01 18.00
N VAL A 346 -23.34 -17.91 18.93
CA VAL A 346 -23.81 -17.56 20.27
C VAL A 346 -22.68 -16.90 21.07
N LEU A 347 -22.95 -15.76 21.70
CA LEU A 347 -22.01 -15.11 22.62
C LEU A 347 -22.19 -15.66 24.05
N PRO A 348 -21.10 -15.93 24.81
CA PRO A 348 -19.69 -15.71 24.48
C PRO A 348 -18.98 -16.93 23.86
N SER A 349 -19.61 -18.10 23.77
CA SER A 349 -18.92 -19.37 23.49
C SER A 349 -19.71 -20.36 22.63
N GLY A 350 -20.23 -19.93 21.49
CA GLY A 350 -20.85 -20.80 20.48
C GLY A 350 -19.92 -21.10 19.30
N GLN A 351 -20.05 -22.28 18.70
CA GLN A 351 -19.41 -22.58 17.42
C GLN A 351 -20.09 -21.77 16.31
N PRO A 352 -19.34 -20.99 15.51
CA PRO A 352 -19.93 -20.14 14.50
C PRO A 352 -20.47 -20.98 13.33
N SER A 353 -21.66 -20.61 12.87
CA SER A 353 -22.23 -21.07 11.61
C SER A 353 -22.01 -20.01 10.53
N SER A 354 -21.90 -20.43 9.26
CA SER A 354 -21.67 -19.51 8.14
C SER A 354 -22.63 -19.77 6.99
N LEU A 355 -22.91 -18.72 6.22
CA LEU A 355 -23.79 -18.74 5.06
C LEU A 355 -23.23 -17.84 3.96
N HIS A 356 -23.13 -18.38 2.74
CA HIS A 356 -22.80 -17.59 1.56
C HIS A 356 -24.04 -16.92 0.98
N VAL A 357 -23.90 -15.65 0.63
CA VAL A 357 -24.94 -14.82 0.03
C VAL A 357 -24.39 -14.22 -1.27
N ASP A 358 -25.20 -14.18 -2.33
CA ASP A 358 -24.79 -13.62 -3.62
C ASP A 358 -24.48 -12.11 -3.51
N GLY A 359 -23.49 -11.62 -4.27
CA GLY A 359 -23.06 -10.22 -4.23
C GLY A 359 -24.16 -9.19 -4.58
N ARG A 360 -25.21 -9.62 -5.29
CA ARG A 360 -26.37 -8.78 -5.65
C ARG A 360 -27.42 -8.68 -4.54
N GLN A 361 -27.32 -9.51 -3.50
CA GLN A 361 -28.22 -9.50 -2.36
C GLN A 361 -27.60 -8.70 -1.21
N ASN A 362 -28.45 -7.99 -0.46
CA ASN A 362 -28.04 -7.20 0.70
C ASN A 362 -28.83 -7.56 1.97
N THR A 363 -29.50 -8.71 1.97
CA THR A 363 -30.27 -9.21 3.11
C THR A 363 -30.33 -10.73 3.13
N VAL A 364 -30.38 -11.29 4.33
CA VAL A 364 -30.59 -12.72 4.56
C VAL A 364 -31.40 -12.96 5.83
N VAL A 365 -32.15 -14.06 5.88
CA VAL A 365 -32.90 -14.48 7.07
C VAL A 365 -32.17 -15.65 7.72
N LEU A 366 -31.79 -15.48 8.99
CA LEU A 366 -31.22 -16.55 9.79
C LEU A 366 -32.34 -17.23 10.57
N ASN A 367 -32.42 -18.56 10.49
CA ASN A 367 -33.46 -19.38 11.11
C ASN A 367 -32.85 -20.53 11.93
N LYS A 368 -33.70 -21.30 12.62
CA LYS A 368 -33.29 -22.42 13.48
C LYS A 368 -32.33 -21.99 14.59
N LEU A 369 -32.52 -20.78 15.10
CA LEU A 369 -31.74 -20.22 16.19
C LEU A 369 -32.38 -20.56 17.54
N GLU A 370 -31.57 -20.54 18.59
CA GLU A 370 -32.02 -20.74 19.95
C GLU A 370 -32.82 -19.51 20.42
N PRO A 371 -33.99 -19.70 21.02
CA PRO A 371 -34.78 -18.62 21.62
C PRO A 371 -34.04 -17.91 22.75
N SER A 372 -34.38 -16.65 23.01
CA SER A 372 -33.80 -15.83 24.08
C SER A 372 -32.26 -15.77 24.11
N THR A 373 -31.62 -15.86 22.95
CA THR A 373 -30.16 -16.02 22.81
C THR A 373 -29.54 -14.85 22.07
N THR A 374 -28.37 -14.40 22.54
CA THR A 374 -27.60 -13.32 21.91
C THR A 374 -26.58 -13.89 20.93
N TYR A 375 -26.65 -13.43 19.69
CA TYR A 375 -25.76 -13.80 18.60
C TYR A 375 -24.83 -12.63 18.25
N LEU A 376 -23.58 -12.94 17.92
CA LEU A 376 -22.71 -12.05 17.14
C LEU A 376 -22.85 -12.44 15.68
N VAL A 377 -23.19 -11.47 14.83
CA VAL A 377 -23.33 -11.63 13.39
C VAL A 377 -22.25 -10.80 12.73
N THR A 378 -21.46 -11.42 11.86
CA THR A 378 -20.43 -10.78 11.04
C THR A 378 -20.80 -10.95 9.58
N VAL A 379 -20.89 -9.84 8.86
CA VAL A 379 -21.09 -9.83 7.41
C VAL A 379 -19.78 -9.42 6.76
N SER A 380 -19.19 -10.36 6.01
CA SER A 380 -17.95 -10.16 5.26
C SER A 380 -18.25 -10.00 3.77
N ALA A 381 -17.83 -8.89 3.17
CA ALA A 381 -17.84 -8.71 1.72
C ALA A 381 -16.61 -9.37 1.10
N LEU A 382 -16.83 -10.29 0.17
CA LEU A 382 -15.80 -10.98 -0.61
C LEU A 382 -15.74 -10.38 -2.02
N TYR A 383 -14.63 -9.72 -2.32
CA TYR A 383 -14.41 -9.02 -3.59
C TYR A 383 -13.98 -9.97 -4.70
N LYS A 384 -14.23 -9.61 -5.97
CA LYS A 384 -13.72 -10.37 -7.14
C LYS A 384 -12.20 -10.50 -7.13
N SER A 385 -11.50 -9.55 -6.52
CA SER A 385 -10.05 -9.58 -6.27
C SER A 385 -9.59 -10.58 -5.22
N GLY A 386 -10.50 -11.23 -4.48
CA GLY A 386 -10.20 -12.22 -3.45
C GLY A 386 -9.92 -11.64 -2.05
N ARG A 387 -10.04 -10.32 -1.88
CA ARG A 387 -9.93 -9.65 -0.58
C ARG A 387 -11.25 -9.69 0.20
N GLU A 388 -11.18 -9.49 1.51
CA GLU A 388 -12.31 -9.53 2.44
C GLU A 388 -12.34 -8.29 3.36
N LYS A 389 -13.53 -7.70 3.53
CA LYS A 389 -13.79 -6.73 4.62
C LYS A 389 -15.09 -7.06 5.35
N ALA A 390 -15.09 -6.96 6.67
CA ALA A 390 -16.20 -7.39 7.51
C ALA A 390 -16.70 -6.31 8.47
N LEU A 391 -18.00 -6.37 8.78
CA LEU A 391 -18.62 -5.63 9.88
C LEU A 391 -19.35 -6.63 10.80
N SER A 392 -19.42 -6.33 12.10
CA SER A 392 -20.14 -7.18 13.07
C SER A 392 -21.22 -6.40 13.82
N ALA A 393 -22.32 -7.08 14.13
CA ALA A 393 -23.42 -6.58 14.94
C ALA A 393 -23.92 -7.64 15.92
N LYS A 394 -24.47 -7.19 17.04
CA LYS A 394 -25.14 -8.08 17.99
C LYS A 394 -26.63 -8.21 17.63
N ALA A 395 -27.15 -9.42 17.71
CA ALA A 395 -28.56 -9.74 17.48
C ALA A 395 -29.15 -10.55 18.64
N CYS A 396 -30.43 -10.36 18.95
CA CYS A 396 -31.15 -11.12 19.97
C CYS A 396 -32.34 -11.83 19.33
N THR A 397 -32.51 -13.13 19.59
CA THR A 397 -33.78 -13.83 19.36
C THR A 397 -34.77 -13.48 20.48
N ARG A 398 -36.06 -13.52 20.16
CA ARG A 398 -37.14 -13.26 21.14
C ARG A 398 -37.33 -14.47 22.05
N GLU A 399 -38.03 -14.24 23.15
CA GLU A 399 -38.53 -15.32 23.99
C GLU A 399 -39.50 -16.20 23.20
N LEU A 400 -39.42 -17.52 23.40
CA LEU A 400 -40.46 -18.46 22.99
C LEU A 400 -41.78 -17.95 23.53
N SER A 401 -42.66 -17.54 22.63
CA SER A 401 -43.98 -17.03 22.99
C SER A 401 -44.86 -18.22 23.36
N ASP A 402 -44.68 -18.74 24.57
CA ASP A 402 -45.62 -19.63 25.25
C ASP A 402 -45.44 -19.47 26.77
N SER A 403 -45.89 -18.33 27.32
CA SER A 403 -46.49 -18.37 28.65
C SER A 403 -47.84 -19.10 28.50
N GLY A 404 -47.78 -20.41 28.25
CA GLY A 404 -48.96 -21.25 28.15
C GLY A 404 -49.69 -21.20 29.49
N SER A 405 -50.81 -20.47 29.54
CA SER A 405 -51.78 -20.66 30.61
C SER A 405 -52.26 -22.11 30.52
N VAL A 406 -52.16 -22.86 31.62
CA VAL A 406 -52.66 -24.23 31.65
C VAL A 406 -54.17 -24.16 31.41
N SER A 407 -54.61 -24.62 30.24
CA SER A 407 -55.97 -24.35 29.76
C SER A 407 -57.05 -25.21 30.41
N GLN A 408 -56.69 -26.29 31.11
CA GLN A 408 -57.66 -27.16 31.78
C GLN A 408 -57.07 -27.78 33.06
N LEU A 409 -57.76 -27.59 34.18
CA LEU A 409 -57.49 -28.24 35.47
C LEU A 409 -58.55 -29.32 35.69
N TRP A 410 -58.12 -30.52 36.06
CA TRP A 410 -59.01 -31.63 36.34
C TRP A 410 -59.03 -31.90 37.85
N PRO A 411 -60.20 -31.87 38.53
CA PRO A 411 -60.29 -32.32 39.92
C PRO A 411 -60.11 -33.85 39.96
N TYR A 412 -59.11 -34.32 40.71
CA TYR A 412 -58.79 -35.75 40.86
C TYR A 412 -59.48 -36.34 42.10
N GLU A 413 -59.43 -35.64 43.23
CA GLU A 413 -60.09 -36.02 44.49
C GLU A 413 -60.75 -34.80 45.13
N ILE A 414 -62.00 -34.96 45.56
CA ILE A 414 -62.80 -33.92 46.22
C ILE A 414 -63.26 -34.47 47.57
N THR A 415 -62.80 -33.86 48.66
CA THR A 415 -63.31 -34.07 50.02
C THR A 415 -64.06 -32.81 50.48
N PRO A 416 -64.84 -32.87 51.57
CA PRO A 416 -65.52 -31.68 52.11
C PRO A 416 -64.57 -30.52 52.41
N ASP A 417 -63.32 -30.82 52.75
CA ASP A 417 -62.35 -29.85 53.25
C ASP A 417 -61.13 -29.67 52.31
N SER A 418 -61.05 -30.37 51.18
CA SER A 418 -59.94 -30.21 50.23
C SER A 418 -60.24 -30.67 48.79
N VAL A 419 -59.57 -30.05 47.82
CA VAL A 419 -59.59 -30.44 46.39
C VAL A 419 -58.17 -30.69 45.90
N VAL A 420 -57.93 -31.84 45.29
CA VAL A 420 -56.69 -32.13 44.57
C VAL A 420 -56.90 -31.88 43.08
N ALA A 421 -56.13 -30.94 42.50
CA ALA A 421 -56.19 -30.61 41.07
C ALA A 421 -54.94 -31.09 40.34
N THR A 422 -55.11 -31.60 39.11
CA THR A 422 -54.03 -32.05 38.22
C THR A 422 -54.09 -31.33 36.87
N TRP A 423 -52.95 -31.23 36.19
CA TRP A 423 -52.83 -30.62 34.87
C TRP A 423 -51.78 -31.29 33.99
N ASP A 424 -51.95 -31.15 32.68
CA ASP A 424 -50.96 -31.58 31.70
C ASP A 424 -49.76 -30.62 31.68
N PRO A 425 -48.52 -31.12 31.60
CA PRO A 425 -47.34 -30.26 31.52
C PRO A 425 -47.28 -29.51 30.18
N THR A 426 -46.87 -28.24 30.23
CA THR A 426 -46.66 -27.42 29.01
C THR A 426 -45.38 -27.83 28.28
N HIS A 427 -45.30 -27.53 26.98
CA HIS A 427 -44.12 -27.83 26.16
C HIS A 427 -42.93 -26.92 26.56
N GLY A 428 -41.74 -27.51 26.76
CA GLY A 428 -40.50 -26.79 27.10
C GLY A 428 -39.96 -27.10 28.50
N ARG A 429 -38.84 -26.46 28.87
CA ARG A 429 -38.17 -26.66 30.17
C ARG A 429 -38.82 -25.78 31.25
N VAL A 430 -39.89 -26.29 31.86
CA VAL A 430 -40.62 -25.61 32.94
C VAL A 430 -39.91 -25.82 34.28
N LEU A 431 -39.60 -24.72 35.00
CA LEU A 431 -38.91 -24.80 36.29
C LEU A 431 -39.89 -24.99 37.45
N ASN A 432 -40.99 -24.25 37.46
CA ASN A 432 -42.05 -24.38 38.45
C ASN A 432 -43.40 -23.94 37.89
N TYR A 433 -44.47 -24.34 38.57
CA TYR A 433 -45.84 -23.89 38.32
C TYR A 433 -46.26 -23.00 39.48
N GLN A 434 -46.89 -21.86 39.18
CA GLN A 434 -47.49 -20.98 40.18
C GLN A 434 -49.02 -21.11 40.07
N VAL A 435 -49.66 -21.45 41.20
CA VAL A 435 -51.12 -21.55 41.29
C VAL A 435 -51.67 -20.33 42.00
N THR A 436 -52.56 -19.58 41.36
CA THR A 436 -53.24 -18.40 41.93
C THR A 436 -54.72 -18.44 41.58
N CYS A 437 -55.57 -18.64 42.60
CA CYS A 437 -57.02 -18.57 42.48
C CYS A 437 -57.51 -17.23 43.04
N PRO A 438 -58.42 -16.51 42.36
CA PRO A 438 -59.03 -15.30 42.92
C PRO A 438 -59.95 -15.66 44.11
N PRO A 439 -59.84 -14.97 45.26
CA PRO A 439 -60.73 -15.23 46.39
C PRO A 439 -62.14 -14.71 46.09
N GLN A 440 -63.18 -15.51 46.34
CA GLN A 440 -64.51 -14.95 46.49
C GLN A 440 -64.61 -14.23 47.85
N ALA A 441 -65.12 -13.01 47.80
CA ALA A 441 -65.30 -12.02 48.85
C ALA A 441 -64.91 -12.45 50.29
N GLY A 442 -63.73 -11.99 50.73
CA GLY A 442 -63.49 -11.69 52.16
C GLY A 442 -62.47 -12.53 52.93
N ARG A 443 -61.70 -13.47 52.34
CA ARG A 443 -60.59 -14.15 53.04
C ARG A 443 -59.32 -14.32 52.21
N ARG A 444 -58.20 -14.45 52.92
CA ARG A 444 -56.80 -14.43 52.44
C ARG A 444 -56.52 -15.55 51.42
N PRO A 445 -55.66 -15.34 50.40
CA PRO A 445 -55.29 -16.39 49.44
C PRO A 445 -54.54 -17.52 50.15
N PRO A 446 -54.71 -18.80 49.74
CA PRO A 446 -53.85 -19.88 50.20
C PRO A 446 -52.41 -19.70 49.70
N GLU A 447 -51.46 -20.15 50.50
CA GLU A 447 -50.02 -19.99 50.30
C GLU A 447 -49.54 -20.79 49.06
N ALA A 448 -48.72 -20.15 48.22
CA ALA A 448 -48.28 -20.70 46.95
C ALA A 448 -47.39 -21.94 47.13
N ALA A 449 -47.74 -23.05 46.47
CA ALA A 449 -46.91 -24.24 46.45
C ALA A 449 -45.64 -24.03 45.61
N GLN A 450 -44.45 -24.13 46.23
CA GLN A 450 -43.14 -23.95 45.59
C GLN A 450 -42.45 -25.28 45.25
N ARG A 451 -43.12 -26.18 44.53
CA ARG A 451 -42.52 -27.48 44.13
C ARG A 451 -42.78 -27.81 42.66
N PRO A 452 -41.91 -28.60 42.01
CA PRO A 452 -42.16 -29.15 40.68
C PRO A 452 -43.16 -30.31 40.80
N ALA A 453 -44.38 -30.02 41.23
CA ALA A 453 -45.44 -30.99 41.40
C ALA A 453 -46.46 -30.85 40.26
N ARG A 454 -46.93 -31.97 39.71
CA ARG A 454 -48.01 -32.03 38.68
C ARG A 454 -49.41 -32.07 39.30
N SER A 455 -49.47 -31.92 40.61
CA SER A 455 -50.68 -31.88 41.40
C SER A 455 -50.47 -30.99 42.62
N VAL A 456 -51.53 -30.34 43.08
CA VAL A 456 -51.51 -29.59 44.34
C VAL A 456 -52.81 -29.88 45.10
N GLN A 457 -52.70 -30.05 46.42
CA GLN A 457 -53.85 -30.16 47.31
C GLN A 457 -54.21 -28.76 47.82
N LEU A 458 -55.42 -28.34 47.56
CA LEU A 458 -56.01 -27.10 48.06
C LEU A 458 -56.88 -27.47 49.26
N THR A 459 -56.53 -26.99 50.46
CA THR A 459 -57.38 -27.11 51.66
C THR A 459 -58.33 -25.92 51.74
N ASP A 460 -59.58 -26.17 52.13
CA ASP A 460 -60.75 -25.27 52.15
C ASP A 460 -61.54 -25.25 50.80
N PRO A 461 -62.84 -25.64 50.77
CA PRO A 461 -63.59 -25.85 49.52
C PRO A 461 -63.91 -24.52 48.84
N VAL A 462 -62.99 -24.06 47.99
CA VAL A 462 -63.32 -23.12 46.92
C VAL A 462 -64.18 -23.89 45.93
N VAL A 463 -65.40 -23.44 45.64
CA VAL A 463 -66.15 -23.94 44.49
C VAL A 463 -65.38 -23.48 43.24
N VAL A 464 -64.47 -24.33 42.77
CA VAL A 464 -63.69 -24.06 41.56
C VAL A 464 -64.64 -24.25 40.38
N ASN A 465 -65.12 -23.15 39.82
CA ASN A 465 -65.85 -23.20 38.55
C ASN A 465 -64.86 -23.68 37.47
N ALA A 466 -65.21 -24.74 36.73
CA ALA A 466 -64.32 -25.48 35.82
C ALA A 466 -63.82 -24.71 34.58
N THR A 467 -63.91 -23.38 34.57
CA THR A 467 -63.58 -22.51 33.43
C THR A 467 -62.53 -21.44 33.76
N GLN A 468 -61.97 -21.42 34.97
CA GLN A 468 -61.04 -20.37 35.38
C GLN A 468 -59.60 -20.89 35.47
N ASN A 469 -58.71 -20.37 34.61
CA ASN A 469 -57.30 -20.76 34.57
C ASN A 469 -56.56 -20.19 35.78
N CYS A 470 -56.17 -21.06 36.71
CA CYS A 470 -55.51 -20.69 37.96
C CYS A 470 -54.03 -21.10 38.02
N VAL A 471 -53.47 -21.72 36.97
CA VAL A 471 -52.07 -22.20 36.95
C VAL A 471 -51.28 -21.56 35.82
N GLU A 472 -50.14 -20.98 36.18
CA GLU A 472 -49.19 -20.39 35.25
C GLU A 472 -47.85 -21.14 35.32
N ALA A 473 -47.31 -21.52 34.16
CA ALA A 473 -45.99 -22.15 34.07
C ALA A 473 -44.91 -21.07 34.03
N LYS A 474 -43.86 -21.23 34.86
CA LYS A 474 -42.69 -20.35 34.87
C LYS A 474 -41.47 -21.07 34.31
N SER A 475 -40.86 -20.46 33.29
CA SER A 475 -39.64 -20.92 32.63
C SER A 475 -38.41 -20.15 33.12
N GLU A 476 -37.24 -20.75 32.94
CA GLU A 476 -35.95 -20.12 33.23
C GLU A 476 -35.73 -18.94 32.28
N LYS A 477 -35.36 -17.77 32.80
CA LYS A 477 -34.88 -16.67 31.95
C LYS A 477 -33.55 -17.11 31.33
N GLY A 478 -33.49 -17.11 30.01
CA GLY A 478 -32.24 -17.34 29.29
C GLY A 478 -31.13 -16.40 29.78
N SER A 479 -29.88 -16.87 29.77
CA SER A 479 -28.70 -16.15 30.26
C SER A 479 -28.33 -14.87 29.48
N GLY A 480 -29.12 -14.49 28.47
CA GLY A 480 -28.89 -13.32 27.62
C GLY A 480 -29.44 -12.02 28.20
N HIS A 481 -28.59 -11.00 28.33
CA HIS A 481 -28.97 -9.62 28.67
C HIS A 481 -29.68 -8.90 27.50
N CYS A 482 -30.80 -9.41 27.00
CA CYS A 482 -31.63 -8.66 26.03
C CYS A 482 -32.54 -7.67 26.78
N ARG A 483 -31.97 -6.57 27.30
CA ARG A 483 -32.78 -5.46 27.83
C ARG A 483 -33.42 -4.71 26.66
N LYS A 484 -34.74 -4.53 26.67
CA LYS A 484 -35.44 -3.56 25.79
C LYS A 484 -34.92 -2.15 26.11
N SER A 485 -33.90 -1.70 25.40
CA SER A 485 -33.60 -0.28 25.28
C SER A 485 -34.43 0.26 24.12
N GLY A 486 -35.37 1.14 24.42
CA GLY A 486 -35.89 2.03 23.39
C GLY A 486 -34.72 2.80 22.79
N ASN A 487 -34.69 2.85 21.45
CA ASN A 487 -33.76 3.60 20.60
C ASN A 487 -32.31 3.08 20.48
N GLN A 488 -31.99 2.76 19.22
CA GLN A 488 -30.67 2.69 18.57
C GLN A 488 -29.62 1.73 19.15
N PHE A 489 -29.55 0.52 18.58
CA PHE A 489 -28.37 -0.32 18.69
C PHE A 489 -27.34 0.14 17.63
N GLY A 490 -26.32 0.85 18.09
CA GLY A 490 -25.21 1.31 17.26
C GLY A 490 -24.30 0.16 16.82
N SER A 491 -23.81 0.27 15.58
CA SER A 491 -22.72 -0.52 15.03
C SER A 491 -21.46 -0.39 15.88
N LEU A 492 -20.83 -1.52 16.24
CA LEU A 492 -19.51 -1.51 16.87
C LEU A 492 -18.47 -1.25 15.78
N PRO A 493 -17.58 -0.25 15.91
CA PRO A 493 -16.51 -0.05 14.95
C PRO A 493 -15.54 -1.24 14.99
N ALA A 494 -15.06 -1.63 13.81
CA ALA A 494 -14.02 -2.63 13.66
C ALA A 494 -12.78 -2.21 14.47
N THR A 495 -12.42 -3.02 15.46
CA THR A 495 -11.17 -2.85 16.20
C THR A 495 -10.00 -2.99 15.25
N ARG A 496 -9.31 -1.88 14.95
CA ARG A 496 -7.95 -1.89 14.41
C ARG A 496 -7.07 -2.66 15.37
N SER A 497 -6.59 -3.83 14.97
CA SER A 497 -5.51 -4.52 15.65
C SER A 497 -4.19 -3.82 15.34
N ASN A 498 -3.87 -2.74 16.05
CA ASN A 498 -2.49 -2.35 16.27
C ASN A 498 -2.14 -2.71 17.70
N LYS A 499 -1.37 -3.79 17.85
CA LYS A 499 -0.68 -4.13 19.08
C LYS A 499 0.32 -3.01 19.38
N SER A 500 0.14 -2.32 20.50
CA SER A 500 1.25 -1.74 21.25
C SER A 500 0.99 -1.99 22.73
N LEU A 501 1.90 -2.73 23.35
CA LEU A 501 1.91 -3.01 24.78
C LEU A 501 2.10 -1.71 25.57
N CYS A 502 1.21 -1.45 26.52
CA CYS A 502 1.51 -0.61 27.67
C CYS A 502 1.06 -1.34 28.96
N THR A 503 2.03 -1.82 29.73
CA THR A 503 1.83 -2.25 31.11
C THR A 503 1.93 -1.05 32.05
N LYS A 504 0.86 -0.81 32.82
CA LYS A 504 0.77 -0.07 34.11
C LYS A 504 1.82 1.03 34.40
N GLY A 505 1.36 2.29 34.45
CA GLY A 505 1.95 3.31 35.33
C GLY A 505 1.71 4.78 34.95
N ARG A 506 0.62 5.37 35.49
CA ARG A 506 0.30 6.81 35.66
C ARG A 506 0.13 7.69 34.40
N ASP A 507 -1.06 8.29 34.38
CA ASP A 507 -1.57 9.46 33.64
C ASP A 507 -1.56 9.45 32.11
N CYS A 508 -2.80 9.61 31.60
CA CYS A 508 -3.32 9.64 30.22
C CYS A 508 -3.53 8.28 29.55
#